data_AF-A0A076HJI9-F1
#
_entry.id   AF-A0A076HJI9-F1
#
_cell.length_a   1.000
_cell.length_b   1.000
_cell.length_c   1.000
_cell.angle_alpha   90.00
_cell.angle_beta   90.00
_cell.angle_gamma   90.00
#
_symmetry.space_group_name_H-M   'P 1'
#
loop_
_entity.id
_entity.type
_entity.pdbx_description
1 polymer ?
#
loop_
_entity_poly.entity_id
_entity_poly.type
_entity_poly.pdbx_seq_one_letter_code
_entity_poly.pdbx_strand_id
1 'polypeptide(L)' 'MLKAAMEPAATPEGQLNEDELLRAALSAWADQTQELLRWIETQGDAVSDTRTPKQVMALGSFRTHLVMGLKALRYAEG' A
#
# COMPACT_ATOMS: atom_id res chain seq x y z
N MET A 1 29.01 -45.10 -24.85
CA MET A 1 29.26 -43.87 -24.06
C MET A 1 27.93 -43.13 -23.93
N LEU A 2 27.36 -43.07 -22.72
CA LEU A 2 26.09 -42.37 -22.45
C LEU A 2 26.39 -40.89 -22.18
N LYS A 3 25.88 -39.99 -23.02
CA LYS A 3 25.96 -38.55 -22.82
C LYS A 3 24.74 -38.12 -22.00
N ALA A 4 24.88 -38.05 -20.69
CA ALA A 4 23.87 -37.41 -19.83
C ALA A 4 23.98 -35.89 -20.02
N ALA A 5 23.00 -35.30 -20.71
CA ALA A 5 22.81 -33.87 -20.73
C ALA A 5 22.30 -33.46 -19.33
N MET A 6 23.10 -32.69 -18.61
CA MET A 6 22.65 -31.96 -17.43
C MET A 6 21.71 -30.85 -17.93
N GLU A 7 20.41 -31.07 -17.81
CA GLU A 7 19.44 -29.98 -17.87
C GLU A 7 19.62 -29.10 -16.63
N PRO A 8 19.73 -27.77 -16.76
CA PRO A 8 19.74 -26.89 -15.61
C PRO A 8 18.38 -26.99 -14.91
N ALA A 9 18.44 -27.19 -13.60
CA ALA A 9 17.31 -27.40 -12.72
C ALA A 9 16.14 -26.46 -13.03
N ALA A 10 14.97 -27.04 -13.29
CA ALA A 10 13.71 -26.32 -13.28
C ALA A 10 13.61 -25.59 -11.94
N THR A 11 13.51 -24.27 -11.99
CA THR A 11 13.13 -23.45 -10.84
C THR A 11 11.82 -24.01 -10.28
N PRO A 12 11.74 -24.29 -8.98
CA PRO A 12 10.60 -25.01 -8.42
C PRO A 12 9.34 -24.18 -8.65
N GLU A 13 8.42 -24.75 -9.44
CA GLU A 13 7.04 -24.29 -9.60
C GLU A 13 6.41 -24.20 -8.21
N GLY A 14 6.37 -23.01 -7.62
CA GLY A 14 5.74 -22.79 -6.30
C GLY A 14 6.44 -21.83 -5.35
N GLN A 15 7.63 -21.31 -5.67
CA GLN A 15 8.15 -20.14 -4.94
C GLN A 15 7.50 -18.88 -5.48
N LEU A 16 6.49 -18.39 -4.76
CA LEU A 16 5.95 -17.05 -4.97
C LEU A 16 7.13 -16.07 -4.95
N ASN A 17 7.27 -15.31 -6.03
CA ASN A 17 8.28 -14.27 -6.14
C ASN A 17 8.03 -13.26 -5.00
N GLU A 18 8.96 -13.18 -4.04
CA GLU A 18 8.83 -12.31 -2.86
C GLU A 18 8.58 -10.85 -3.25
N ASP A 19 9.14 -10.44 -4.40
CA ASP A 19 8.93 -9.13 -4.98
C ASP A 19 7.50 -8.93 -5.48
N GLU A 20 6.88 -9.93 -6.11
CA GLU A 20 5.46 -9.88 -6.51
C GLU A 20 4.54 -9.80 -5.29
N LEU A 21 4.84 -10.55 -4.23
CA LEU A 21 4.09 -10.49 -2.96
C LEU A 21 4.20 -9.11 -2.32
N LEU A 22 5.41 -8.53 -2.30
CA LEU A 22 5.63 -7.19 -1.78
C LEU A 22 4.85 -6.15 -2.60
N ARG A 23 4.94 -6.19 -3.94
CA ARG A 23 4.18 -5.27 -4.81
C ARG A 23 2.68 -5.39 -4.61
N ALA A 24 2.15 -6.61 -4.49
CA ALA A 24 0.74 -6.84 -4.20
C ALA A 24 0.32 -6.25 -2.84
N ALA A 25 1.14 -6.42 -1.81
CA ALA A 25 0.89 -5.83 -0.50
C ALA A 25 0.93 -4.29 -0.55
N LEU A 26 1.90 -3.70 -1.24
CA LEU A 26 2.02 -2.24 -1.41
C LEU A 26 0.80 -1.66 -2.15
N SER A 27 0.38 -2.30 -3.24
CA SER A 27 -0.81 -1.91 -3.99
C SER A 27 -2.08 -1.95 -3.13
N ALA A 28 -2.26 -3.01 -2.33
CA ALA A 28 -3.41 -3.11 -1.43
C ALA A 28 -3.41 -1.98 -0.39
N TRP A 29 -2.25 -1.62 0.16
CA TRP A 29 -2.12 -0.51 1.09
C TRP A 29 -2.35 0.85 0.43
N ALA A 30 -1.93 1.04 -0.82
CA ALA A 30 -2.21 2.27 -1.56
C ALA A 30 -3.71 2.46 -1.81
N ASP A 31 -4.42 1.40 -2.20
CA ASP A 31 -5.87 1.43 -2.42
C ASP A 31 -6.62 1.79 -1.13
N GLN A 32 -6.29 1.11 -0.03
CA GLN A 32 -6.90 1.38 1.28
C GLN A 32 -6.60 2.81 1.78
N THR A 33 -5.37 3.28 1.59
CA THR A 33 -4.98 4.64 1.97
C THR A 33 -5.75 5.68 1.15
N GLN A 34 -5.94 5.44 -0.15
CA GLN A 34 -6.70 6.32 -1.02
C GLN A 34 -8.19 6.33 -0.65
N GLU A 35 -8.78 5.19 -0.28
CA GLU A 35 -10.15 5.11 0.21
C GLU A 35 -10.33 5.91 1.51
N LEU A 36 -9.44 5.72 2.49
CA LEU A 36 -9.48 6.46 3.74
C LEU A 36 -9.34 7.97 3.54
N LEU A 37 -8.43 8.41 2.65
CA LEU A 37 -8.27 9.82 2.30
C LEU A 37 -9.56 10.41 1.73
N ARG A 38 -10.20 9.72 0.79
CA ARG A 38 -11.50 10.14 0.24
C ARG A 38 -12.56 10.22 1.33
N TRP A 39 -12.61 9.22 2.23
CA TRP A 39 -13.57 9.25 3.33
C TRP A 39 -13.35 10.47 4.23
N ILE A 40 -12.12 10.74 4.66
CA ILE A 40 -11.78 11.92 5.47
C ILE A 40 -12.19 13.22 4.76
N GLU A 41 -11.96 13.32 3.45
CA GLU A 41 -12.35 14.48 2.64
C GLU A 41 -13.87 14.66 2.56
N THR A 42 -14.62 13.56 2.35
CA THR A 42 -16.09 13.60 2.27
C THR A 42 -16.76 13.91 3.60
N GLN A 43 -16.12 13.57 4.73
CA GLN A 43 -16.66 13.84 6.05
C GLN A 43 -16.52 15.32 6.47
N GLY A 44 -15.65 16.09 5.80
CA GLY A 44 -15.63 17.57 5.82
C GLY A 44 -16.01 18.25 7.14
N ASP A 45 -16.93 19.21 7.05
CA ASP A 45 -17.43 20.02 8.18
C ASP A 45 -18.21 19.18 9.22
N ALA A 46 -18.78 18.03 8.83
CA ALA A 46 -19.50 17.15 9.75
C ALA A 46 -18.59 16.54 10.83
N VAL A 47 -17.28 16.43 10.54
CA VAL A 47 -16.27 16.09 11.55
C VAL A 47 -16.14 17.20 12.59
N SER A 48 -16.29 18.47 12.20
CA SER A 48 -16.17 19.61 13.12
C SER A 48 -17.34 19.73 14.09
N ASP A 49 -18.53 19.25 13.71
CA ASP A 49 -19.74 19.31 14.55
C ASP A 49 -19.72 18.31 15.72
N THR A 50 -19.00 17.19 15.57
CA THR A 50 -19.01 16.08 16.54
C THR A 50 -17.69 15.88 17.26
N ARG A 51 -16.65 16.64 16.90
CA ARG A 51 -15.30 16.49 17.45
C ARG A 51 -14.78 17.76 18.10
N THR A 52 -13.91 17.57 19.08
CA THR A 52 -13.16 18.67 19.68
C THR A 52 -12.18 19.28 18.67
N PRO A 53 -11.79 20.56 18.83
CA PRO A 53 -10.79 21.19 17.98
C PRO A 53 -9.48 20.39 17.89
N LYS A 54 -9.01 19.79 19.00
CA LYS A 54 -7.81 18.95 19.02
C LYS A 54 -7.94 17.71 18.15
N GLN A 55 -9.10 17.08 18.12
CA GLN A 55 -9.37 15.91 17.27
C GLN A 55 -9.45 16.29 15.79
N VAL A 56 -10.04 17.45 15.46
CA VAL A 56 -10.06 17.98 14.09
C VAL A 56 -8.64 18.26 13.60
N MET A 57 -7.82 18.92 14.42
CA MET A 57 -6.40 19.17 14.11
C MET A 57 -5.60 17.88 13.93
N ALA A 58 -5.80 16.89 14.81
CA ALA A 58 -5.14 15.60 14.69
C ALA A 58 -5.50 14.89 13.38
N LEU A 59 -6.77 14.93 12.97
CA LEU A 59 -7.21 14.36 11.70
C LEU A 59 -6.61 15.09 10.49
N GLY A 60 -6.53 16.42 10.55
CA GLY A 60 -5.87 17.23 9.52
C GLY A 60 -4.38 16.88 9.38
N SER A 61 -3.66 16.77 10.50
CA SER A 61 -2.25 16.33 10.51
C SER A 61 -2.12 14.92 9.95
N PHE A 62 -2.98 13.99 10.38
CA PHE A 62 -2.96 12.60 9.92
C PHE A 62 -3.20 12.49 8.40
N ARG A 63 -4.16 13.25 7.85
CA ARG A 63 -4.42 13.32 6.40
C ARG A 63 -3.14 13.71 5.63
N THR A 64 -2.41 14.73 6.11
CA THR A 64 -1.14 15.14 5.47
C THR A 64 -0.12 14.00 5.44
N HIS A 65 0.01 13.24 6.54
CA HIS A 65 0.91 12.08 6.59
C HIS A 65 0.48 10.97 5.64
N LEU A 66 -0.82 10.68 5.55
CA LEU A 66 -1.34 9.68 4.61
C LEU A 66 -1.08 10.05 3.15
N VAL A 67 -1.20 11.33 2.77
CA VAL A 67 -0.88 11.79 1.42
C VAL A 67 0.60 11.56 1.09
N MET A 68 1.50 11.86 2.03
CA MET A 68 2.93 11.59 1.85
C MET A 68 3.21 10.09 1.77
N GLY A 69 2.59 9.30 2.65
CA GLY A 69 2.71 7.84 2.64
C GLY A 69 2.21 7.21 1.35
N LEU A 70 1.07 7.66 0.81
CA LEU A 70 0.54 7.17 -0.46
C LEU A 70 1.48 7.44 -1.64
N LYS A 71 2.11 8.61 -1.67
CA LYS A 71 3.13 8.93 -2.69
C LYS A 71 4.33 7.99 -2.59
N ALA A 72 4.78 7.71 -1.36
CA ALA A 72 5.89 6.79 -1.12
C ALA A 72 5.54 5.34 -1.49
N LEU A 73 4.33 4.86 -1.14
CA LEU A 73 3.82 3.53 -1.52
C LEU A 73 3.81 3.36 -3.04
N ARG A 74 3.20 4.31 -3.76
CA ARG A 74 3.15 4.27 -5.24
C ARG A 74 4.51 4.34 -5.91
N TYR A 75 5.48 5.00 -5.28
CA TYR A 75 6.85 4.99 -5.76
C TYR A 75 7.53 3.64 -5.53
N ALA A 76 7.26 2.99 -4.39
CA ALA A 76 7.81 1.68 -4.05
C ALA A 76 7.14 0.51 -4.81
N GLU A 77 5.95 0.71 -5.38
CA GLU A 77 5.27 -0.25 -6.26
C GLU A 77 5.94 -0.42 -7.64
N GLY A 78 6.61 0.65 -8.11
CA GLY A 78 7.12 0.80 -9.48
C GLY A 78 8.50 0.20 -9.73
#